data_AF-A0A7K1UH61-F1
#
_entry.id   AF-A0A7K1UH61-F1
#
_cell.length_a   1.000
_cell.length_b   1.000
_cell.length_c   1.000
_cell.angle_alpha   90.00
_cell.angle_beta   90.00
_cell.angle_gamma   90.00
#
_symmetry.space_group_name_H-M   'P 1'
#
loop_
_entity.id
_entity.type
_entity.pdbx_description
1 polymer ?
#
loop_
_entity_poly.entity_id
_entity_poly.type
_entity_poly.pdbx_seq_one_letter_code
_entity_poly.pdbx_strand_id
1 'polypeptide(L)'
;MAAVLDLMAAPTKAQMRRSLRAARAQLSPQEISRRADQLGQVLLEEIRYDAAVLGYLPMAGEPDLRPFLSAHLERGGEVFVPVIADPQLRLLNWARWTPQTQLRRSRYAPVDEPLGERINLPQLLGADCTSSRIVLLAPALAVDTAGFRLGQGGGFYDTMFGAGPAAPHGSPPLSAGKAWPA
;
A
#
# COMPACT_ATOMS: atom_id res chain seq x y z
N MET A 1 -30.40 -32.58 -20.40
CA MET A 1 -29.02 -32.80 -19.92
C MET A 1 -28.37 -31.43 -19.78
N ALA A 2 -28.12 -31.02 -18.53
CA ALA A 2 -27.84 -29.65 -18.11
C ALA A 2 -26.61 -29.03 -18.79
N ALA A 3 -26.86 -28.10 -19.71
CA ALA A 3 -25.86 -27.22 -20.32
C ALA A 3 -26.37 -25.76 -20.27
N VAL A 4 -26.99 -25.38 -19.14
CA VAL A 4 -27.52 -24.04 -18.88
C VAL A 4 -27.23 -23.74 -17.40
N LEU A 5 -26.09 -23.10 -17.12
CA LEU A 5 -25.72 -22.32 -15.91
C LEU A 5 -24.21 -22.37 -15.67
N ASP A 6 -23.41 -21.77 -16.54
CA ASP A 6 -22.07 -21.29 -16.15
C ASP A 6 -21.83 -19.86 -16.67
N LEU A 7 -22.89 -19.05 -16.66
CA LEU A 7 -22.84 -17.66 -17.15
C LEU A 7 -22.55 -16.64 -16.03
N MET A 8 -22.39 -17.05 -14.78
CA MET A 8 -22.30 -16.13 -13.62
C MET A 8 -21.34 -16.63 -12.52
N ALA A 9 -20.26 -17.34 -12.86
CA ALA A 9 -19.20 -17.55 -11.88
C ALA A 9 -18.50 -16.21 -11.61
N ALA A 10 -18.58 -15.73 -10.36
CA ALA A 10 -17.92 -14.50 -9.96
C ALA A 10 -16.41 -14.60 -10.30
N PRO A 11 -15.81 -13.53 -10.85
CA PRO A 11 -14.42 -13.58 -11.29
C PRO A 11 -13.51 -13.89 -10.09
N THR A 12 -12.60 -14.84 -10.29
CA THR A 12 -11.57 -15.16 -9.28
C THR A 12 -10.70 -13.93 -9.01
N LYS A 13 -10.08 -13.85 -7.82
CA LYS A 13 -9.13 -12.77 -7.51
C LYS A 13 -7.99 -12.69 -8.52
N ALA A 14 -7.56 -13.81 -9.08
CA ALA A 14 -6.54 -13.83 -10.13
C ALA A 14 -7.02 -13.16 -11.44
N GLN A 15 -8.27 -13.43 -11.86
CA GLN A 15 -8.88 -12.79 -13.02
C GLN A 15 -9.06 -11.28 -12.79
N MET A 16 -9.54 -10.88 -11.61
CA MET A 16 -9.69 -9.46 -11.26
C MET A 16 -8.34 -8.73 -11.27
N ARG A 17 -7.29 -9.31 -10.66
CA ARG A 17 -5.93 -8.72 -10.68
C ARG A 17 -5.42 -8.55 -12.11
N ARG A 18 -5.62 -9.55 -12.97
CA ARG A 18 -5.19 -9.49 -14.37
C ARG A 18 -5.90 -8.36 -15.11
N SER A 19 -7.23 -8.27 -14.97
CA SER A 19 -8.04 -7.22 -15.60
C SER A 19 -7.64 -5.82 -15.12
N LEU A 20 -7.49 -5.61 -13.82
CA LEU A 20 -7.12 -4.31 -13.25
C LEU A 20 -5.70 -3.88 -13.65
N ARG A 21 -4.75 -4.82 -13.73
CA ARG A 21 -3.40 -4.54 -14.24
C ARG A 21 -3.43 -4.13 -15.71
N ALA A 22 -4.22 -4.84 -16.53
CA ALA A 22 -4.37 -4.51 -17.94
C ALA A 22 -4.98 -3.11 -18.12
N ALA A 23 -6.02 -2.77 -17.34
CA ALA A 23 -6.62 -1.44 -17.34
C ALA A 23 -5.61 -0.35 -16.91
N ARG A 24 -4.84 -0.58 -15.83
CA ARG A 24 -3.80 0.37 -15.38
C ARG A 24 -2.68 0.55 -16.40
N ALA A 25 -2.30 -0.50 -17.11
CA ALA A 25 -1.28 -0.42 -18.16
C ALA A 25 -1.70 0.45 -19.35
N GLN A 26 -3.00 0.75 -19.50
CA GLN A 26 -3.52 1.65 -20.53
C GLN A 26 -3.54 3.12 -20.09
N LEU A 27 -3.28 3.42 -18.81
CA LEU A 27 -3.23 4.80 -18.33
C LEU A 27 -1.97 5.50 -18.85
N SER A 28 -2.13 6.75 -19.31
CA SER A 28 -0.99 7.57 -19.69
C SER A 28 -0.18 7.98 -18.46
N PRO A 29 1.13 8.24 -18.59
CA PRO A 29 1.94 8.78 -17.50
C PRO A 29 1.35 10.08 -16.91
N GLN A 30 0.76 10.93 -17.76
CA GLN A 30 0.10 12.17 -17.34
C GLN A 30 -1.13 11.90 -16.46
N GLU A 31 -1.95 10.91 -16.82
CA GLU A 31 -3.12 10.53 -16.04
C GLU A 31 -2.72 9.91 -14.70
N ILE A 32 -1.67 9.07 -14.67
CA ILE A 32 -1.11 8.53 -13.43
C ILE A 32 -0.61 9.66 -12.53
N SER A 33 0.15 10.62 -13.08
CA SER A 33 0.64 11.78 -12.33
C SER A 33 -0.50 12.61 -11.77
N ARG A 34 -1.49 12.96 -12.61
CA ARG A 34 -2.67 13.75 -12.19
C ARG A 34 -3.41 13.09 -11.04
N ARG A 35 -3.62 11.78 -11.10
CA ARG A 35 -4.27 11.02 -10.01
C ARG A 35 -3.41 10.98 -8.74
N ALA A 36 -2.10 10.83 -8.89
CA ALA A 36 -1.17 10.87 -7.77
C ALA A 36 -1.15 12.23 -7.07
N ASP A 37 -1.16 13.33 -7.84
CA ASP A 37 -1.22 14.69 -7.30
C ASP A 37 -2.53 14.94 -6.54
N GLN A 38 -3.67 14.55 -7.13
CA GLN A 38 -4.98 14.66 -6.47
C GLN A 38 -5.04 13.89 -5.16
N LEU A 39 -4.55 12.64 -5.18
CA LEU A 39 -4.47 11.83 -3.96
C LEU A 39 -3.52 12.47 -2.93
N GLY A 40 -2.38 12.98 -3.37
CA GLY A 40 -1.43 13.66 -2.49
C GLY A 40 -2.00 14.88 -1.79
N GLN A 41 -2.81 15.70 -2.48
CA GLN A 41 -3.50 16.84 -1.86
C GLN A 41 -4.48 16.40 -0.78
N VAL A 42 -5.33 15.41 -1.08
CA VAL A 42 -6.28 14.86 -0.09
C VAL A 42 -5.53 14.30 1.12
N LEU A 43 -4.42 13.59 0.90
CA LEU A 43 -3.63 13.04 2.00
C LEU A 43 -2.99 14.14 2.86
N LEU A 44 -2.55 15.26 2.29
CA LEU A 44 -2.03 16.41 3.06
C LEU A 44 -3.10 17.07 3.94
N GLU A 45 -4.35 17.07 3.49
CA GLU A 45 -5.48 17.63 4.24
C GLU A 45 -5.93 16.71 5.37
N GLU A 46 -6.04 15.40 5.09
CA GLU A 46 -6.58 14.41 6.02
C GLU A 46 -5.57 13.91 7.04
N ILE A 47 -4.27 13.84 6.68
CA ILE A 47 -3.22 13.36 7.56
C ILE A 47 -2.64 14.52 8.35
N ARG A 48 -2.67 14.38 9.68
CA ARG A 48 -2.05 15.34 10.59
C ARG A 48 -0.57 15.50 10.27
N TYR A 49 -0.08 16.73 10.26
CA TYR A 49 1.31 17.05 9.97
C TYR A 49 2.33 16.35 10.88
N ASP A 50 1.95 16.05 12.14
CA ASP A 50 2.80 15.40 13.15
C ASP A 50 2.65 13.87 13.18
N ALA A 51 2.03 13.28 12.16
CA ALA A 51 1.84 11.85 12.03
C ALA A 51 3.11 11.13 11.54
N ALA A 52 3.26 9.87 11.95
CA ALA A 52 4.17 8.93 11.33
C ALA A 52 3.44 8.20 10.19
N VAL A 53 3.87 8.45 8.96
CA VAL A 53 3.28 7.84 7.76
C VAL A 53 4.10 6.64 7.33
N LEU A 54 3.45 5.48 7.32
CA LEU A 54 3.94 4.24 6.76
C LEU A 54 3.51 4.22 5.29
N GLY A 55 4.32 4.83 4.43
CA GLY A 55 4.09 4.98 3.00
C GLY A 55 4.64 3.82 2.18
N TYR A 56 4.44 3.85 0.86
CA TYR A 56 5.06 2.91 -0.07
C TYR A 56 5.83 3.65 -1.16
N LEU A 57 6.82 2.98 -1.76
CA LEU A 57 7.45 3.42 -3.00
C LEU A 57 6.74 2.75 -4.19
N PRO A 58 6.34 3.52 -5.23
CA PRO A 58 5.42 3.02 -6.25
C PRO A 58 6.05 1.95 -7.13
N MET A 59 5.26 0.94 -7.50
CA MET A 59 5.54 0.10 -8.65
C MET A 59 5.04 0.75 -9.95
N ALA A 60 5.40 0.17 -11.09
CA ALA A 60 4.89 0.58 -12.38
C ALA A 60 3.34 0.55 -12.40
N GLY A 61 2.72 1.68 -12.78
CA GLY A 61 1.27 1.84 -12.82
C GLY A 61 0.62 2.14 -11.47
N GLU A 62 1.40 2.32 -10.40
CA GLU A 62 0.90 2.85 -9.12
C GLU A 62 1.05 4.37 -9.07
N PRO A 63 0.14 5.08 -8.35
CA PRO A 63 0.31 6.49 -8.07
C PRO A 63 1.61 6.73 -7.29
N ASP A 64 2.41 7.69 -7.75
CA ASP A 64 3.63 8.09 -7.08
C ASP A 64 3.33 9.03 -5.91
N LEU A 65 3.40 8.50 -4.69
CA LEU A 65 3.14 9.27 -3.48
C LEU A 65 4.39 9.99 -2.93
N ARG A 66 5.56 9.85 -3.57
CA ARG A 66 6.80 10.51 -3.10
C ARG A 66 6.65 12.04 -2.94
N PRO A 67 5.93 12.77 -3.80
CA PRO A 67 5.67 14.20 -3.58
C PRO A 67 4.91 14.46 -2.28
N PHE A 68 3.84 13.70 -2.00
CA PHE A 68 3.11 13.77 -0.73
C PHE A 68 4.01 13.44 0.47
N LEU A 69 4.79 12.36 0.39
CA LEU A 69 5.68 11.95 1.47
C LEU A 69 6.74 13.02 1.76
N SER A 70 7.29 13.65 0.72
CA SER A 70 8.24 14.76 0.86
C SER A 70 7.60 15.96 1.55
N ALA A 71 6.42 16.39 1.09
CA ALA A 71 5.69 17.50 1.68
C ALA A 71 5.27 17.23 3.14
N HIS A 72 4.96 15.97 3.48
CA HIS A 72 4.66 15.57 4.85
C HIS A 72 5.87 15.70 5.77
N LEU A 73 7.07 15.28 5.30
CA LEU A 73 8.33 15.49 6.03
C LEU A 73 8.63 16.97 6.25
N GLU A 74 8.43 17.80 5.23
CA GLU A 74 8.66 19.25 5.32
C GLU A 74 7.77 19.93 6.37
N ARG A 75 6.59 19.35 6.66
CA ARG A 75 5.67 19.82 7.70
C ARG A 75 6.01 19.29 9.11
N GLY A 76 7.10 18.54 9.25
CA GLY A 76 7.56 17.99 10.53
C GLY A 76 7.06 16.58 10.84
N GLY A 77 6.44 15.91 9.87
CA GLY A 77 6.02 14.52 10.00
C GLY A 77 7.17 13.54 9.86
N GLU A 78 6.88 12.26 10.13
CA GLU A 78 7.82 11.16 9.89
C GLU A 78 7.33 10.28 8.76
N VAL A 79 8.24 9.74 7.95
CA VAL A 79 7.91 8.79 6.89
C VAL A 79 8.76 7.54 7.02
N PHE A 80 8.08 6.40 6.92
CA PHE A 80 8.67 5.07 6.85
C PHE A 80 8.15 4.36 5.61
N VAL A 81 9.01 3.60 4.92
CA VAL A 81 8.61 2.79 3.77
C VAL A 81 8.96 1.31 4.01
N PRO A 82 8.21 0.37 3.43
CA PRO A 82 8.36 -1.04 3.73
C PRO A 82 9.64 -1.61 3.13
N VAL A 83 10.23 -2.57 3.86
CA VAL A 83 11.29 -3.44 3.40
C VAL A 83 10.86 -4.88 3.64
N ILE A 84 11.05 -5.75 2.65
CA ILE A 84 10.75 -7.17 2.79
C ILE A 84 11.77 -7.77 3.78
N ALA A 85 11.27 -8.17 4.95
CA ALA A 85 12.08 -8.77 6.00
C ALA A 85 12.21 -10.29 5.79
N ASP A 86 11.09 -10.94 5.48
CA ASP A 86 11.05 -12.37 5.16
C ASP A 86 10.03 -12.61 4.04
N PRO A 87 10.45 -13.02 2.84
CA PRO A 87 9.54 -13.29 1.73
C PRO A 87 8.70 -14.55 1.91
N GLN A 88 9.18 -15.55 2.66
CA GLN A 88 8.47 -16.81 2.90
C GLN A 88 7.35 -16.61 3.91
N LEU A 89 7.65 -15.92 5.01
CA LEU A 89 6.69 -15.55 6.05
C LEU A 89 5.87 -14.31 5.68
N ARG A 90 6.22 -13.63 4.58
CA ARG A 90 5.58 -12.40 4.08
C ARG A 90 5.62 -11.27 5.11
N LEU A 91 6.74 -11.12 5.80
CA LEU A 91 6.94 -10.12 6.83
C LEU A 91 7.58 -8.85 6.25
N LEU A 92 7.10 -7.71 6.74
CA LEU A 92 7.64 -6.39 6.43
C LEU A 92 8.31 -5.81 7.67
N ASN A 93 9.49 -5.22 7.45
CA ASN A 93 10.06 -4.22 8.32
C ASN A 93 9.85 -2.84 7.69
N TRP A 94 10.20 -1.81 8.45
CA TRP A 94 10.07 -0.41 8.08
C TRP A 94 11.42 0.28 8.21
N ALA A 95 11.68 1.21 7.31
CA ALA A 95 12.87 2.05 7.37
C ALA A 95 12.46 3.50 7.15
N ARG A 96 13.06 4.41 7.91
CA ARG A 96 12.84 5.85 7.75
C ARG A 96 13.23 6.25 6.33
N TRP A 97 12.43 7.11 5.71
CA TRP A 97 12.62 7.54 4.34
C TRP A 97 12.62 9.07 4.25
N THR A 98 13.48 9.57 3.39
CA THR A 98 13.56 10.95 2.90
C THR A 98 13.89 10.92 1.41
N PRO A 99 13.72 12.03 0.68
CA PRO A 99 14.14 12.12 -0.72
C PRO A 99 15.63 11.80 -0.96
N GLN A 100 16.48 11.96 0.07
CA GLN A 100 17.91 11.68 0.02
C GLN A 100 18.26 10.25 0.44
N THR A 101 17.28 9.46 0.88
CA THR A 101 17.51 8.07 1.29
C THR A 101 18.00 7.25 0.10
N GLN A 102 19.16 6.64 0.26
CA GLN A 102 19.69 5.74 -0.77
C GLN A 102 18.76 4.53 -0.91
N LEU A 103 18.43 4.20 -2.15
CA LEU A 103 17.57 3.07 -2.48
C LEU A 103 18.38 1.98 -3.18
N ARG A 104 17.96 0.73 -2.99
CA ARG A 104 18.43 -0.40 -3.81
C ARG A 104 17.23 -1.16 -4.37
N ARG A 105 17.44 -1.82 -5.51
CA ARG A 105 16.42 -2.72 -6.04
C ARG A 105 16.19 -3.89 -5.08
N SER A 106 14.94 -4.19 -4.74
CA SER A 106 14.60 -5.36 -3.94
C SER A 106 15.00 -6.65 -4.67
N ARG A 107 15.42 -7.65 -3.89
CA ARG A 107 15.70 -9.01 -4.40
C ARG A 107 14.44 -9.86 -4.54
N TYR A 108 13.32 -9.42 -3.96
CA TYR A 108 12.12 -10.24 -3.77
C TYR A 108 10.90 -9.73 -4.54
N ALA A 109 10.86 -8.43 -4.86
CA ALA A 109 9.73 -7.81 -5.51
C ALA A 109 10.19 -6.70 -6.48
N PRO A 110 9.35 -6.30 -7.45
CA PRO A 110 9.71 -5.25 -8.40
C PRO A 110 9.57 -3.84 -7.78
N VAL A 111 10.11 -3.63 -6.58
CA VAL A 111 10.13 -2.37 -5.83
C VAL A 111 11.55 -2.00 -5.43
N ASP A 112 11.75 -0.72 -5.13
CA ASP A 112 12.97 -0.26 -4.50
C ASP A 112 12.81 -0.27 -2.99
N GLU A 113 13.90 -0.56 -2.27
CA GLU A 113 13.95 -0.62 -0.82
C GLU A 113 14.97 0.41 -0.30
N PRO A 114 14.63 1.19 0.74
CA PRO A 114 15.59 2.10 1.38
C PRO A 114 16.75 1.33 1.99
N LEU A 115 17.95 1.87 1.93
CA LEU A 115 19.06 1.44 2.78
C LEU A 115 18.89 2.01 4.19
N GLY A 116 19.53 1.39 5.19
CA GLY A 116 19.51 1.86 6.58
C GLY A 116 18.88 0.88 7.57
N GLU A 117 18.59 1.38 8.76
CA GLU A 117 18.04 0.61 9.87
C GLU A 117 16.68 -0.02 9.52
N ARG A 118 16.43 -1.20 10.07
CA ARG A 118 15.19 -1.96 9.89
C ARG A 118 14.47 -2.07 11.22
N ILE A 119 13.29 -1.49 11.28
CA ILE A 119 12.46 -1.44 12.48
C ILE A 119 11.24 -2.33 12.21
N ASN A 120 10.97 -3.28 13.09
CA ASN A 120 9.75 -4.09 12.95
C ASN A 120 8.52 -3.29 13.40
N LEU A 121 7.33 -3.73 12.98
CA LEU A 121 6.10 -3.00 13.32
C LEU A 121 5.87 -2.88 14.85
N PRO A 122 6.07 -3.92 15.68
CA PRO A 122 5.98 -3.77 17.14
C PRO A 122 6.89 -2.69 17.75
N GLN A 123 8.13 -2.56 17.27
CA GLN A 123 9.07 -1.51 17.71
C GLN A 123 8.59 -0.12 17.30
N LEU A 124 8.07 0.01 16.07
CA LEU A 124 7.49 1.28 15.59
C LEU A 124 6.23 1.66 16.40
N LEU A 125 5.50 0.65 16.87
CA LEU A 125 4.32 0.77 17.73
C LEU A 125 4.64 0.81 19.23
N GLY A 126 5.90 0.80 19.68
CA GLY A 126 6.25 0.57 21.08
C GLY A 126 7.56 1.21 21.57
N ALA A 127 7.43 2.29 22.37
CA ALA A 127 8.32 2.64 23.50
C ALA A 127 7.74 3.75 24.40
N ASP A 128 6.91 4.66 23.86
CA ASP A 128 6.21 5.73 24.63
C ASP A 128 5.11 6.32 23.75
N CYS A 129 4.17 5.47 23.36
CA CYS A 129 3.43 5.76 22.16
C CYS A 129 2.35 6.82 22.35
N THR A 130 2.62 7.96 21.74
CA THR A 130 1.68 8.63 20.83
C THR A 130 1.24 7.70 19.69
N SER A 131 0.80 6.45 19.99
CA SER A 131 0.27 5.45 19.04
C SER A 131 -0.92 5.99 18.24
N SER A 132 -1.53 7.09 18.70
CA SER A 132 -2.64 7.76 18.04
C SER A 132 -2.27 8.50 16.75
N ARG A 133 -1.04 8.38 16.24
CA ARG A 133 -0.54 9.21 15.12
C ARG A 133 0.12 8.42 13.98
N ILE A 134 0.01 7.10 13.95
CA ILE A 134 0.53 6.30 12.84
C ILE A 134 -0.56 6.16 11.77
N VAL A 135 -0.21 6.50 10.53
CA VAL A 135 -1.07 6.32 9.36
C VAL A 135 -0.40 5.39 8.38
N LEU A 136 -1.09 4.32 7.96
CA LEU A 136 -0.59 3.35 7.00
C LEU A 136 -1.24 3.55 5.64
N LEU A 137 -0.42 3.79 4.62
CA LEU A 137 -0.85 3.85 3.23
C LEU A 137 -0.58 2.51 2.56
N ALA A 138 -1.61 1.66 2.48
CA ALA A 138 -1.50 0.34 1.87
C ALA A 138 -1.73 0.41 0.34
N PRO A 139 -0.78 -0.05 -0.51
CA PRO A 139 -0.97 -0.08 -1.95
C PRO A 139 -2.05 -1.10 -2.34
N ALA A 140 -2.86 -0.75 -3.34
CA ALA A 140 -4.00 -1.54 -3.78
C ALA A 140 -4.16 -1.50 -5.32
N LEU A 141 -4.66 -2.59 -5.91
CA LEU A 141 -5.19 -2.62 -7.28
C LEU A 141 -6.63 -2.09 -7.33
N ALA A 142 -7.42 -2.41 -6.30
CA ALA A 142 -8.76 -1.89 -6.09
C ALA A 142 -9.09 -1.91 -4.59
N VAL A 143 -9.99 -1.01 -4.21
CA VAL A 143 -10.66 -1.00 -2.91
C VAL A 143 -12.15 -0.86 -3.21
N ASP A 144 -13.00 -1.68 -2.60
CA ASP A 144 -14.44 -1.52 -2.75
C ASP A 144 -15.05 -0.62 -1.66
N THR A 145 -16.35 -0.37 -1.75
CA THR A 145 -17.08 0.51 -0.81
C THR A 145 -17.20 -0.08 0.60
N ALA A 146 -17.00 -1.39 0.76
CA ALA A 146 -16.95 -2.06 2.05
C ALA A 146 -15.52 -2.09 2.64
N GLY A 147 -14.53 -1.52 1.94
CA GLY A 147 -13.14 -1.44 2.38
C GLY A 147 -12.33 -2.70 2.07
N PHE A 148 -12.84 -3.62 1.26
CA PHE A 148 -12.06 -4.77 0.81
C PHE A 148 -10.99 -4.32 -0.17
N ARG A 149 -9.73 -4.62 0.17
CA ARG A 149 -8.58 -4.36 -0.68
C ARG A 149 -8.24 -5.57 -1.53
N LEU A 150 -8.05 -5.34 -2.83
CA LEU A 150 -7.36 -6.28 -3.71
C LEU A 150 -5.92 -5.80 -3.92
N GLY A 151 -4.95 -6.43 -3.26
CA GLY A 151 -3.53 -6.16 -3.47
C GLY A 151 -2.92 -6.94 -4.65
N GLN A 152 -1.61 -6.77 -4.86
CA GLN A 152 -0.85 -7.44 -5.93
C GLN A 152 -0.79 -8.97 -5.79
N GLY A 153 -1.11 -9.52 -4.61
CA GLY A 153 -1.14 -10.97 -4.36
C GLY A 153 0.07 -11.54 -3.65
N GLY A 154 1.06 -10.71 -3.28
CA GLY A 154 2.20 -11.13 -2.45
C GLY A 154 1.86 -11.39 -0.97
N GLY A 155 0.71 -10.91 -0.50
CA GLY A 155 0.20 -11.21 0.85
C GLY A 155 0.91 -10.51 2.02
N PHE A 156 1.96 -9.72 1.77
CA PHE A 156 2.70 -8.99 2.82
C PHE A 156 1.81 -8.11 3.71
N TYR A 157 0.98 -7.28 3.08
CA TYR A 157 0.05 -6.42 3.82
C TYR A 157 -1.04 -7.24 4.52
N ASP A 158 -1.52 -8.33 3.90
CA ASP A 158 -2.54 -9.18 4.51
C ASP A 158 -2.00 -9.87 5.77
N THR A 159 -0.76 -10.39 5.74
CA THR A 159 -0.05 -10.90 6.91
C THR A 159 0.11 -9.83 7.99
N MET A 160 0.49 -8.61 7.60
CA MET A 160 0.64 -7.49 8.54
C MET A 160 -0.68 -7.12 9.23
N PHE A 161 -1.82 -7.18 8.53
CA PHE A 161 -3.15 -6.97 9.12
C PHE A 161 -3.67 -8.17 9.94
N GLY A 162 -2.87 -9.22 10.14
CA GLY A 162 -3.27 -10.40 10.88
C GLY A 162 -4.21 -11.34 10.11
N ALA A 163 -4.34 -11.19 8.79
CA ALA A 163 -5.01 -12.18 7.96
C ALA A 163 -4.07 -13.39 7.80
N GLY A 164 -4.35 -14.47 8.54
CA GLY A 164 -3.62 -15.74 8.37
C GLY A 164 -3.78 -16.31 6.95
N PRO A 165 -2.94 -17.28 6.54
CA PRO A 165 -3.02 -17.90 5.21
C PRO A 165 -4.38 -18.56 4.90
N ALA A 166 -5.22 -18.79 5.92
CA ALA A 166 -6.56 -19.35 5.83
C ALA A 166 -7.68 -18.42 6.35
N ALA A 167 -7.41 -17.15 6.64
CA ALA A 167 -8.47 -16.21 6.99
C ALA A 167 -9.43 -16.04 5.79
N PRO A 168 -10.77 -15.98 5.98
CA PRO A 168 -11.68 -15.61 4.91
C PRO A 168 -11.18 -14.30 4.32
N HIS A 169 -10.88 -14.35 3.03
CA HIS A 169 -9.92 -13.44 2.42
C HIS A 169 -10.43 -12.00 2.34
N GLY A 170 -10.18 -11.17 3.35
CA GLY A 170 -10.59 -9.78 3.35
C GLY A 170 -10.77 -9.15 4.72
N SER A 171 -9.77 -9.21 5.60
CA SER A 171 -9.81 -8.37 6.80
C SER A 171 -9.77 -6.89 6.39
N PRO A 172 -10.68 -6.04 6.89
CA PRO A 172 -10.63 -4.61 6.62
C PRO A 172 -9.31 -4.04 7.19
N PRO A 173 -8.63 -3.11 6.50
CA PRO A 173 -7.52 -2.41 7.10
C PRO A 173 -8.01 -1.66 8.35
N LEU A 174 -7.20 -1.69 9.42
CA LEU A 174 -7.36 -0.77 10.53
C LEU A 174 -7.18 0.65 9.97
N SER A 175 -8.24 1.47 10.11
CA SER A 175 -8.47 2.81 9.57
C SER A 175 -8.79 2.89 8.06
N ALA A 176 -10.08 3.12 7.77
CA ALA A 176 -10.60 3.42 6.45
C ALA A 176 -10.49 4.92 6.16
N GLY A 177 -9.56 5.30 5.29
CA GLY A 177 -9.56 6.57 4.56
C GLY A 177 -10.08 6.32 3.14
N LYS A 178 -11.27 6.85 2.87
CA LYS A 178 -12.04 6.99 1.61
C LYS A 178 -11.44 6.35 0.32
N ALA A 179 -12.22 5.45 -0.28
CA ALA A 179 -11.95 4.80 -1.57
C ALA A 179 -11.96 5.78 -2.76
N TRP A 180 -11.13 5.50 -3.77
CA TRP A 180 -11.03 6.21 -5.04
C TRP A 180 -12.21 5.86 -5.98
N PRO A 181 -12.91 6.84 -6.59
CA PRO A 181 -13.86 6.56 -7.68
C PRO A 181 -13.13 6.37 -9.02
N ALA A 182 -13.58 5.39 -9.82
CA ALA A 182 -13.02 4.95 -11.10
C ALA A 182 -12.42 6.07 -11.99
#